data_AF-A0A2V7R8T5-F1
#
_entry.id   AF-A0A2V7R8T5-F1
#
_cell.length_a   1.000
_cell.length_b   1.000
_cell.length_c   1.000
_cell.angle_alpha   90.00
_cell.angle_beta   90.00
_cell.angle_gamma   90.00
#
_symmetry.space_group_name_H-M   'P 1'
#
loop_
_entity.id
_entity.type
_entity.pdbx_description
1 polymer ?
#
loop_
_entity_poly.entity_id
_entity_poly.type
_entity_poly.pdbx_seq_one_letter_code
_entity_poly.pdbx_strand_id
1 'polypeptide(L)'
;MRYLVLVGRVLYSAIFLMTFGHFSQAYIGYAVQAGVPLAGLLVPLSGVIGMAGGLSIALGYHAKVGAWLLVLFLVPVTPMMHNFWAVADPMMRGMQMAMFMKNLSMLGAALLIAYFGAGPLSLDARRSGQAANRSLPFGSQSPSDSR
;
A
#
# COMPACT_ATOMS: atom_id res chain seq x y z
N MET A 1 -19.99 8.02 -5.22
CA MET A 1 -19.24 6.76 -5.04
C MET A 1 -17.93 6.67 -5.81
N ARG A 2 -17.86 7.09 -7.09
CA ARG A 2 -16.66 6.93 -7.94
C ARG A 2 -15.36 7.54 -7.35
N TYR A 3 -15.46 8.74 -6.78
CA TYR A 3 -14.32 9.44 -6.15
C TYR A 3 -13.92 8.89 -4.77
N LEU A 4 -14.85 8.24 -4.05
CA LEU A 4 -14.60 7.74 -2.70
C LEU A 4 -13.48 6.70 -2.68
N VAL A 5 -13.48 5.79 -3.66
CA VAL A 5 -12.44 4.75 -3.81
C VAL A 5 -11.08 5.35 -4.16
N LEU A 6 -11.06 6.44 -4.93
CA LEU A 6 -9.82 7.15 -5.25
C LEU A 6 -9.25 7.82 -4.00
N VAL A 7 -10.07 8.60 -3.30
CA VAL A 7 -9.68 9.29 -2.06
C VAL A 7 -9.19 8.28 -1.02
N GLY A 8 -9.93 7.19 -0.81
CA GLY A 8 -9.53 6.14 0.13
C GLY A 8 -8.16 5.54 -0.19
N ARG A 9 -7.87 5.25 -1.48
CA ARG A 9 -6.56 4.74 -1.89
C ARG A 9 -5.44 5.77 -1.71
N VAL A 10 -5.69 7.04 -2.02
CA VAL A 10 -4.68 8.10 -1.83
C VAL A 10 -4.33 8.27 -0.35
N LEU A 11 -5.35 8.34 0.52
CA LEU A 11 -5.15 8.46 1.97
C LEU A 11 -4.42 7.23 2.54
N TYR A 12 -4.84 6.03 2.14
CA TYR A 12 -4.18 4.78 2.52
C TYR A 12 -2.73 4.74 2.05
N SER A 13 -2.45 5.11 0.79
CA SER A 13 -1.12 5.08 0.21
C SER A 13 -0.17 6.13 0.80
N ALA A 14 -0.68 7.27 1.30
CA ALA A 14 0.14 8.38 1.78
C ALA A 14 1.19 7.92 2.81
N ILE A 15 0.81 7.03 3.73
CA ILE A 15 1.71 6.54 4.77
C ILE A 15 2.86 5.69 4.24
N PHE A 16 2.64 4.98 3.13
CA PHE A 16 3.66 4.19 2.48
C PHE A 16 4.56 5.05 1.58
N LEU A 17 4.07 6.18 1.06
CA LEU A 17 4.91 7.12 0.32
C LEU A 17 5.89 7.86 1.24
N MET A 18 5.53 8.02 2.51
CA MET A 18 6.40 8.59 3.55
C MET A 18 7.57 7.67 3.94
N THR A 19 7.64 6.42 3.45
CA THR A 19 8.78 5.53 3.73
C THR A 19 10.08 5.95 3.04
N PHE A 20 10.09 7.06 2.30
CA PHE A 20 11.33 7.70 1.85
C PHE A 20 12.33 7.97 3.00
N GLY A 21 11.85 8.15 4.23
CA GLY A 21 12.73 8.26 5.41
C GLY A 21 13.59 7.01 5.70
N HIS A 22 13.21 5.83 5.17
CA HIS A 22 13.93 4.57 5.38
C HIS A 22 15.30 4.49 4.71
N PHE A 23 15.68 5.47 3.87
CA PHE A 23 17.04 5.58 3.34
C PHE A 23 17.99 6.32 4.29
N SER A 24 17.49 6.83 5.42
CA SER A 24 18.30 7.57 6.40
C SER A 24 18.91 6.65 7.47
N GLN A 25 20.07 7.07 7.99
CA GLN A 25 20.75 6.37 9.08
C GLN A 25 19.93 6.35 10.38
N ALA A 26 19.04 7.32 10.60
CA ALA A 26 18.18 7.36 11.78
C ALA A 26 17.23 6.15 11.84
N TYR A 27 16.56 5.83 10.73
CA TYR A 27 15.64 4.69 10.67
C TYR A 27 16.38 3.34 10.72
N ILE A 28 17.55 3.25 10.09
CA ILE A 28 18.39 2.05 10.18
C ILE A 28 18.83 1.83 11.64
N GLY A 29 19.31 2.88 12.32
CA GLY A 29 19.73 2.81 13.72
C GLY A 29 18.59 2.40 14.66
N TYR A 30 17.38 2.92 14.43
CA TYR A 30 16.19 2.49 15.19
C TYR A 30 15.91 0.99 15.00
N ALA A 31 15.97 0.48 13.77
CA ALA A 31 15.77 -0.94 13.50
C ALA A 31 16.87 -1.83 14.10
N VAL A 32 18.13 -1.37 14.12
CA VAL A 32 19.23 -2.07 14.83
C VAL A 32 18.92 -2.17 16.32
N GLN A 33 18.47 -1.07 16.96
CA GLN A 33 18.09 -1.08 18.37
C GLN A 33 16.89 -2.01 18.65
N ALA A 34 15.99 -2.15 17.68
CA ALA A 34 14.88 -3.09 17.73
C ALA A 34 15.27 -4.56 17.45
N GLY A 35 16.56 -4.84 17.18
CA GLY A 35 17.07 -6.20 16.97
C GLY A 35 16.84 -6.75 15.55
N VAL A 36 16.60 -5.89 14.56
CA VAL A 36 16.42 -6.32 13.18
C VAL A 36 17.75 -6.80 12.57
N PRO A 37 17.87 -8.08 12.15
CA PRO A 37 19.05 -8.55 11.43
C PRO A 37 19.16 -7.84 10.08
N LEU A 38 20.38 -7.54 9.65
CA LEU A 38 20.65 -6.88 8.36
C LEU A 38 19.85 -5.58 8.17
N ALA A 39 19.61 -4.80 9.24
CA ALA A 39 18.83 -3.56 9.20
C ALA A 39 19.28 -2.59 8.10
N GLY A 40 20.59 -2.50 7.83
CA GLY A 40 21.15 -1.67 6.75
C GLY A 40 20.67 -2.05 5.34
N LEU A 41 20.20 -3.28 5.14
CA LEU A 41 19.58 -3.75 3.90
C LEU A 41 18.05 -3.73 3.99
N LEU A 42 17.49 -4.29 5.07
CA LEU A 42 16.05 -4.50 5.19
C LEU A 42 15.27 -3.19 5.31
N VAL A 43 15.83 -2.17 5.97
CA VAL A 43 15.15 -0.87 6.11
C VAL A 43 15.06 -0.14 4.77
N PRO A 44 16.14 0.08 3.99
CA PRO A 44 16.01 0.64 2.63
C PRO A 44 15.10 -0.18 1.72
N LEU A 45 15.16 -1.52 1.79
CA LEU A 45 14.28 -2.40 1.03
C LEU A 45 12.80 -2.16 1.38
N SER A 46 12.48 -2.00 2.66
CA SER A 46 11.12 -1.63 3.09
C SER A 46 10.68 -0.27 2.56
N GLY A 47 11.61 0.67 2.42
CA GLY A 47 11.39 1.96 1.75
C GLY A 47 10.92 1.77 0.31
N VAL A 48 11.66 0.98 -0.47
CA VAL A 48 11.33 0.64 -1.87
C VAL A 48 9.98 -0.06 -1.97
N ILE A 49 9.75 -1.09 -1.15
CA ILE A 49 8.49 -1.85 -1.11
C ILE A 49 7.30 -0.95 -0.78
N GLY A 50 7.44 -0.11 0.25
CA GLY A 50 6.41 0.85 0.67
C GLY A 50 6.05 1.80 -0.45
N MET A 51 7.04 2.46 -1.06
CA MET A 51 6.80 3.41 -2.15
C MET A 51 6.21 2.72 -3.38
N ALA A 52 6.75 1.56 -3.79
CA ALA A 52 6.25 0.83 -4.96
C ALA A 52 4.80 0.35 -4.76
N GLY A 53 4.48 -0.25 -3.61
CA GLY A 53 3.13 -0.69 -3.27
C GLY A 53 2.16 0.49 -3.12
N GLY A 54 2.59 1.55 -2.44
CA GLY A 54 1.81 2.77 -2.24
C GLY A 54 1.46 3.47 -3.56
N LEU A 55 2.44 3.65 -4.45
CA LEU A 55 2.23 4.26 -5.78
C LEU A 55 1.32 3.40 -6.65
N SER A 56 1.55 2.08 -6.69
CA SER A 56 0.69 1.13 -7.43
C SER A 56 -0.78 1.26 -7.04
N ILE A 57 -1.06 1.33 -5.73
CA ILE A 57 -2.42 1.46 -5.20
C ILE A 57 -3.00 2.85 -5.46
N ALA A 58 -2.24 3.91 -5.20
CA ALA A 58 -2.69 5.30 -5.36
C ALA A 58 -3.11 5.58 -6.82
N LEU A 59 -2.27 5.18 -7.77
CA LEU A 59 -2.55 5.35 -9.21
C LEU A 59 -3.58 4.34 -9.72
N GLY A 60 -3.77 3.23 -9.01
CA GLY A 60 -4.59 2.12 -9.49
C GLY A 60 -3.96 1.41 -10.68
N TYR A 61 -2.65 1.25 -10.66
CA TYR A 61 -1.88 0.53 -11.66
C TYR A 61 -1.38 -0.77 -11.05
N HIS A 62 -1.91 -1.90 -11.50
CA HIS A 62 -1.72 -3.21 -10.87
C HIS A 62 -1.99 -3.18 -9.35
N ALA A 63 -3.05 -2.49 -8.91
CA ALA A 63 -3.27 -2.20 -7.49
C ALA A 63 -3.36 -3.46 -6.61
N LYS A 64 -3.88 -4.57 -7.15
CA LYS A 64 -3.94 -5.86 -6.44
C LYS A 64 -2.54 -6.42 -6.15
N VAL A 65 -1.60 -6.24 -7.08
CA VAL A 65 -0.20 -6.64 -6.90
C VAL A 65 0.47 -5.75 -5.86
N GLY A 66 0.28 -4.43 -5.95
CA GLY A 66 0.77 -3.49 -4.93
C GLY A 66 0.22 -3.80 -3.55
N ALA A 67 -1.06 -4.18 -3.44
CA ALA A 67 -1.67 -4.58 -2.18
C ALA A 67 -1.05 -5.86 -1.61
N TRP A 68 -0.85 -6.91 -2.40
CA TRP A 68 -0.17 -8.12 -1.95
C TRP A 68 1.28 -7.87 -1.54
N LEU A 69 2.00 -6.99 -2.25
CA LEU A 69 3.33 -6.57 -1.88
C LEU A 69 3.36 -5.95 -0.47
N LEU A 70 2.39 -5.08 -0.16
CA LEU A 70 2.27 -4.48 1.17
C LEU A 70 1.81 -5.48 2.24
N VAL A 71 0.93 -6.45 1.91
CA VAL A 71 0.55 -7.54 2.81
C VAL A 71 1.78 -8.35 3.23
N LEU A 72 2.57 -8.80 2.24
CA LEU A 72 3.77 -9.61 2.48
C LEU A 72 4.81 -8.85 3.31
N PHE A 73 4.85 -7.52 3.20
CA PHE A 73 5.71 -6.67 4.00
C PHE A 73 5.18 -6.48 5.43
N LEU A 74 3.89 -6.16 5.58
CA LEU A 74 3.29 -5.82 6.88
C LEU A 74 3.23 -7.01 7.83
N VAL A 75 2.97 -8.22 7.32
CA VAL A 75 2.84 -9.43 8.15
C VAL A 75 4.08 -9.72 9.01
N PRO A 76 5.31 -9.79 8.47
CA PRO A 76 6.50 -10.03 9.28
C PRO A 76 6.99 -8.79 10.03
N VAL A 77 6.94 -7.60 9.42
CA VAL A 77 7.53 -6.39 10.03
C VAL A 77 6.78 -5.94 11.28
N THR A 78 5.46 -6.16 11.34
CA THR A 78 4.61 -5.68 12.42
C THR A 78 4.94 -6.33 13.77
N PRO A 79 4.93 -7.68 13.92
CA PRO A 79 5.34 -8.32 15.16
C PRO A 79 6.84 -8.16 15.43
N MET A 80 7.66 -7.92 14.42
CA MET A 80 9.11 -7.76 14.60
C MET A 80 9.48 -6.39 15.18
N MET A 81 8.88 -5.32 14.66
CA MET A 81 9.20 -3.93 15.05
C MET A 81 8.34 -3.41 16.20
N HIS A 82 7.14 -3.98 16.38
CA HIS A 82 6.12 -3.46 17.29
C HIS A 82 5.60 -4.55 18.25
N ASN A 83 6.49 -5.43 18.71
CA ASN A 83 6.22 -6.46 19.73
C ASN A 83 5.95 -5.87 21.12
N PHE A 84 4.89 -5.07 21.25
CA PHE A 84 4.55 -4.33 22.48
C PHE A 84 4.47 -5.22 23.73
N TRP A 85 4.12 -6.50 23.60
CA TRP A 85 4.08 -7.47 24.70
C TRP A 85 5.44 -7.75 25.34
N ALA A 86 6.55 -7.48 24.63
CA ALA A 86 7.92 -7.63 25.14
C ALA A 86 8.46 -6.35 25.80
N VAL A 87 7.70 -5.25 25.80
CA VAL A 87 8.16 -3.95 26.33
C VAL A 87 7.79 -3.82 27.80
N ALA A 88 8.78 -3.61 28.68
CA ALA A 88 8.58 -3.46 30.12
C ALA A 88 8.04 -2.08 30.51
N ASP A 89 8.58 -1.01 29.92
CA ASP A 89 8.17 0.36 30.21
C ASP A 89 6.71 0.62 29.73
N PRO A 90 5.80 1.08 30.61
CA PRO A 90 4.38 1.25 30.26
C PRO A 90 4.13 2.27 29.13
N MET A 91 4.88 3.36 29.10
CA MET A 91 4.70 4.42 28.09
C MET A 91 5.15 3.92 26.72
N MET A 92 6.32 3.29 26.66
CA MET A 92 6.84 2.66 25.45
C MET A 92 5.94 1.52 24.96
N ARG A 93 5.38 0.71 25.87
CA ARG A 93 4.41 -0.34 25.53
C ARG A 93 3.18 0.24 24.84
N GLY A 94 2.63 1.32 25.38
CA GLY A 94 1.49 2.02 24.78
C GLY A 94 1.79 2.52 23.35
N MET A 95 2.96 3.13 23.15
CA MET A 95 3.39 3.57 21.82
C MET A 95 3.56 2.41 20.83
N GLN A 96 4.21 1.31 21.24
CA GLN A 96 4.37 0.14 20.36
C GLN A 96 3.03 -0.53 20.04
N MET A 97 2.10 -0.57 20.99
CA MET A 97 0.75 -1.09 20.73
C MET A 97 0.02 -0.23 19.69
N ALA A 98 0.12 1.10 19.77
CA ALA A 98 -0.46 1.99 18.77
C ALA A 98 0.15 1.77 17.37
N MET A 99 1.48 1.59 17.27
CA MET A 99 2.15 1.30 16.01
C MET A 99 1.77 -0.07 15.44
N PHE A 100 1.63 -1.08 16.30
CA PHE A 100 1.14 -2.39 15.91
C PHE A 100 -0.28 -2.29 15.34
N MET A 101 -1.19 -1.61 16.05
CA MET A 101 -2.59 -1.46 15.62
C MET A 101 -2.73 -0.64 14.34
N LYS A 102 -1.90 0.39 14.16
CA LYS A 102 -1.76 1.12 12.90
C LYS A 102 -1.41 0.16 11.76
N ASN A 103 -0.37 -0.66 11.91
CA ASN A 103 0.01 -1.61 10.86
C ASN A 103 -1.05 -2.69 10.62
N LEU A 104 -1.75 -3.15 11.67
CA LEU A 104 -2.85 -4.11 11.54
C LEU A 104 -4.02 -3.51 10.74
N SER A 105 -4.37 -2.24 11.00
CA SER A 105 -5.37 -1.52 10.21
C SER A 105 -4.94 -1.37 8.75
N MET A 106 -3.68 -1.02 8.51
CA MET A 106 -3.11 -0.94 7.17
C MET A 106 -3.15 -2.30 6.45
N LEU A 107 -2.83 -3.38 7.15
CA LEU A 107 -2.92 -4.75 6.61
C LEU A 107 -4.36 -5.10 6.22
N GLY A 108 -5.34 -4.76 7.06
CA GLY A 108 -6.76 -4.95 6.74
C GLY A 108 -7.18 -4.19 5.48
N ALA A 109 -6.79 -2.92 5.36
CA ALA A 109 -7.06 -2.14 4.15
C ALA A 109 -6.35 -2.70 2.91
N ALA A 110 -5.10 -3.18 3.04
CA ALA A 110 -4.38 -3.85 1.97
C ALA A 110 -5.15 -5.08 1.46
N LEU A 111 -5.65 -5.94 2.37
CA LEU A 111 -6.42 -7.13 2.04
C LEU A 111 -7.73 -6.78 1.32
N LEU A 112 -8.44 -5.74 1.77
CA LEU A 112 -9.64 -5.25 1.09
C LEU A 112 -9.32 -4.78 -0.34
N ILE A 113 -8.22 -4.06 -0.54
CA ILE A 113 -7.79 -3.61 -1.88
C ILE A 113 -7.33 -4.81 -2.73
N ALA A 114 -6.65 -5.78 -2.14
CA ALA A 114 -6.24 -7.01 -2.81
C ALA A 114 -7.45 -7.82 -3.29
N TYR A 115 -8.57 -7.78 -2.56
CA TYR A 115 -9.83 -8.42 -2.95
C TYR A 115 -10.60 -7.61 -4.00
N PHE A 116 -10.98 -6.37 -3.67
CA PHE A 116 -11.88 -5.53 -4.48
C PHE A 116 -11.19 -4.79 -5.64
N GLY A 117 -9.87 -4.57 -5.59
CA GLY A 117 -9.12 -3.85 -6.62
C GLY A 117 -9.24 -2.31 -6.53
N ALA A 118 -8.87 -1.64 -7.63
CA ALA A 118 -8.67 -0.18 -7.67
C ALA A 118 -9.93 0.65 -7.94
N GLY A 119 -11.04 0.01 -8.34
CA GLY A 119 -12.24 0.70 -8.78
C GLY A 119 -12.09 1.44 -10.13
N PRO A 120 -13.14 2.18 -10.55
CA PRO A 120 -13.28 2.70 -11.91
C PRO A 120 -12.45 3.96 -12.24
N LEU A 121 -11.91 4.66 -11.23
CA LEU A 121 -10.96 5.77 -11.43
C LEU A 121 -9.53 5.25 -11.20
N SER A 122 -9.08 4.34 -12.06
CA SER A 122 -7.76 3.70 -11.99
C SER A 122 -7.10 3.65 -13.36
N LEU A 123 -5.77 3.59 -13.40
CA LEU A 123 -5.04 3.38 -14.66
C LEU A 123 -5.39 2.03 -15.29
N ASP A 124 -5.63 0.99 -14.49
CA ASP A 124 -6.09 -0.31 -14.94
C ASP A 124 -7.43 -0.21 -15.70
N ALA A 125 -8.42 0.52 -15.14
CA ALA A 125 -9.72 0.71 -15.79
C ALA A 125 -9.62 1.50 -17.11
N ARG A 126 -8.74 2.52 -17.16
CA ARG A 126 -8.49 3.30 -18.39
C ARG A 126 -7.90 2.43 -19.49
N ARG A 127 -6.94 1.58 -19.15
CA ARG A 127 -6.28 0.66 -20.10
C ARG A 127 -7.27 -0.34 -20.69
N SER A 128 -8.13 -0.94 -19.85
CA SER A 128 -9.16 -1.87 -20.31
C SER A 128 -10.19 -1.21 -21.24
N GLY A 129 -10.60 0.03 -20.93
CA GLY A 129 -11.51 0.79 -21.81
C GLY A 129 -10.91 1.13 -23.17
N GLN A 130 -9.63 1.51 -23.22
CA GLN A 130 -8.93 1.78 -24.48
C GLN A 130 -8.73 0.50 -25.32
N ALA A 131 -8.41 -0.62 -24.68
CA ALA A 131 -8.27 -1.91 -25.36
C ALA A 131 -9.59 -2.34 -26.02
N ALA A 132 -10.71 -2.22 -25.28
CA ALA A 132 -12.04 -2.53 -25.82
C ALA A 132 -12.42 -1.63 -27.00
N ASN A 133 -12.12 -0.33 -26.94
CA ASN A 133 -12.41 0.61 -28.02
C ASN A 133 -11.57 0.34 -29.29
N ARG A 134 -10.33 -0.16 -29.13
CA ARG A 134 -9.46 -0.53 -30.26
C ARG A 134 -9.85 -1.84 -30.95
N SER A 135 -10.55 -2.74 -30.26
CA SER A 135 -11.00 -4.02 -30.81
C SER A 135 -12.28 -3.93 -31.65
N LEU A 136 -12.97 -2.77 -31.66
CA LEU A 136 -14.14 -2.57 -32.51
C LEU A 136 -13.68 -2.32 -33.97
N PRO A 137 -14.23 -3.02 -34.98
CA PRO A 137 -13.97 -2.72 -36.38
C PRO A 137 -14.36 -1.27 -36.68
N PHE A 138 -13.53 -0.55 -37.45
CA PHE A 138 -13.86 0.79 -37.93
C PHE A 138 -15.24 0.79 -38.60
N GLY A 139 -16.26 1.33 -37.93
CA GLY A 139 -17.60 1.49 -38.52
C GLY A 139 -18.80 1.15 -37.63
N SER A 140 -18.64 0.45 -36.50
CA SER A 140 -19.78 0.22 -35.59
C SER A 140 -19.99 1.43 -34.67
N GLN A 141 -20.71 2.44 -35.14
CA GLN A 141 -21.23 3.50 -34.26
C GLN A 141 -22.15 2.89 -33.18
N SER A 142 -22.00 3.38 -31.95
CA SER A 142 -22.87 3.03 -30.82
C SER A 142 -24.33 3.37 -31.14
N PRO A 143 -25.33 2.47 -30.91
CA PRO A 143 -26.75 2.75 -31.14
C PRO A 143 -27.36 3.84 -30.24
N SER A 144 -26.58 4.45 -29.35
CA SER A 144 -27.09 5.33 -28.29
C SER A 144 -27.46 6.75 -28.72
N ASP A 145 -27.22 7.15 -29.98
CA ASP A 145 -27.53 8.52 -30.47
C ASP A 145 -28.94 8.66 -31.09
N SER A 146 -29.89 7.80 -30.71
CA SER A 146 -31.24 7.79 -31.30
C SER A 146 -32.41 7.99 -30.33
N ARG A 147 -32.20 8.57 -29.13
CA ARG A 147 -33.30 9.02 -28.25
C ARG A 147 -32.96 10.26 -27.44
#